data_AF-A0A0L0G5I9-F1
#
_entry.id   AF-A0A0L0G5I9-F1
#
_cell.length_a   1.000
_cell.length_b   1.000
_cell.length_c   1.000
_cell.angle_alpha   90.00
_cell.angle_beta   90.00
_cell.angle_gamma   90.00
#
_symmetry.space_group_name_H-M   'P 1'
#
loop_
_entity.id
_entity.type
_entity.pdbx_description
1 polymer ?
#
loop_
_entity_poly.entity_id
_entity_poly.type
_entity_poly.pdbx_seq_one_letter_code
_entity_poly.pdbx_strand_id
1 'polypeptide(L)'
;MALVAGFSNAAINRLHHTWEGINSSLKHKLTTMRATLAPNNNSAQYRKTLHFIRTAKIPFLGVHLTDLTFIDDGNSDNLKEYPDYVNLEKLRKTYKVIVDIIKCQEIAYTDLKYNQEIMNILTSYIDPLDEEEDYELSLKLEPRGSTADEIK
;
A
#
# COMPACT_ATOMS: atom_id res chain seq x y z
N MET A 1 0.63 -3.05 1.33
CA MET A 1 -0.26 -1.87 1.41
C MET A 1 -1.72 -2.26 1.24
N ALA A 2 -2.11 -2.88 0.11
CA ALA A 2 -3.51 -3.21 -0.21
C ALA A 2 -4.31 -3.86 0.94
N LEU A 3 -3.83 -4.96 1.53
CA LEU A 3 -4.55 -5.62 2.63
C LEU A 3 -4.70 -4.75 3.88
N VAL A 4 -3.65 -4.03 4.27
CA VAL A 4 -3.69 -3.14 5.44
C VAL A 4 -4.66 -1.99 5.21
N ALA A 5 -4.69 -1.44 4.00
CA ALA A 5 -5.67 -0.43 3.60
C ALA A 5 -7.10 -0.99 3.63
N GLY A 6 -7.31 -2.21 3.11
CA GLY A 6 -8.60 -2.90 3.18
C GLY A 6 -9.10 -3.07 4.63
N PHE A 7 -8.26 -3.58 5.53
CA PHE A 7 -8.62 -3.68 6.95
C PHE A 7 -8.83 -2.34 7.65
N SER A 8 -8.36 -1.23 7.06
CA SER A 8 -8.55 0.12 7.55
C SER A 8 -9.69 0.87 6.86
N ASN A 9 -10.37 0.25 5.88
CA ASN A 9 -11.60 0.77 5.28
C ASN A 9 -12.65 0.99 6.38
N ALA A 10 -13.39 2.08 6.31
CA ALA A 10 -14.41 2.44 7.29
C ALA A 10 -15.47 1.35 7.49
N ALA A 11 -15.87 0.65 6.40
CA ALA A 11 -16.83 -0.44 6.44
C ALA A 11 -16.33 -1.64 7.25
N ILE A 12 -15.03 -1.96 7.18
CA ILE A 12 -14.44 -3.09 7.92
C ILE A 12 -14.01 -2.67 9.33
N ASN A 13 -13.42 -1.49 9.47
CA ASN A 13 -12.83 -1.02 10.73
C ASN A 13 -13.87 -0.76 11.82
N ARG A 14 -15.14 -0.52 11.45
CA ARG A 14 -16.25 -0.30 12.39
C ARG A 14 -16.85 -1.57 13.00
N LEU A 15 -16.50 -2.75 12.48
CA LEU A 15 -17.07 -4.05 12.90
C LEU A 15 -16.48 -4.50 14.25
N HIS A 16 -16.79 -3.76 15.32
CA HIS A 16 -16.15 -3.91 16.62
C HIS A 16 -16.30 -5.32 17.19
N HIS A 17 -17.48 -5.94 17.04
CA HIS A 17 -17.74 -7.27 17.59
C HIS A 17 -16.95 -8.34 16.83
N THR A 18 -16.89 -8.24 15.50
CA THR A 18 -16.02 -9.09 14.67
C THR A 18 -14.55 -8.92 15.05
N TRP A 19 -14.08 -7.69 15.27
CA TRP A 19 -12.71 -7.45 15.72
C TRP A 19 -12.46 -8.04 17.10
N GLU A 20 -13.40 -7.96 18.05
CA GLU A 20 -13.26 -8.56 19.38
C GLU A 20 -13.01 -10.08 19.33
N GLY A 21 -13.68 -10.79 18.42
CA GLY A 21 -13.49 -12.23 18.20
C GLY A 21 -12.10 -12.64 17.67
N ILE A 22 -11.28 -11.70 17.20
CA ILE A 22 -9.94 -11.99 16.65
C ILE A 22 -8.90 -12.09 17.78
N ASN A 23 -8.03 -13.11 17.68
CA ASN A 23 -6.89 -13.33 18.58
C ASN A 23 -5.99 -12.09 18.70
N SER A 24 -5.60 -11.74 19.94
CA SER A 24 -4.69 -10.64 20.27
C SER A 24 -3.34 -10.68 19.53
N SER A 25 -2.80 -11.88 19.27
CA SER A 25 -1.56 -12.06 18.50
C SER A 25 -1.70 -11.57 17.05
N LEU A 26 -2.84 -11.85 16.41
CA LEU A 26 -3.13 -11.39 15.05
C LEU A 26 -3.36 -9.87 15.02
N LYS A 27 -4.09 -9.32 16.01
CA LYS A 27 -4.25 -7.87 16.17
C LYS A 27 -2.90 -7.17 16.30
N HIS A 28 -1.99 -7.71 17.11
CA HIS A 28 -0.64 -7.17 17.26
C HIS A 28 0.15 -7.19 15.95
N LYS A 29 0.11 -8.30 15.19
CA LYS A 29 0.74 -8.37 13.85
C LYS A 29 0.20 -7.30 12.91
N LEU A 30 -1.12 -7.12 12.87
CA LEU A 30 -1.76 -6.09 12.04
C LEU A 30 -1.31 -4.67 12.44
N THR A 31 -1.26 -4.37 13.74
CA THR A 31 -0.76 -3.07 14.24
C THR A 31 0.69 -2.82 13.83
N THR A 32 1.56 -3.83 13.91
CA THR A 32 2.97 -3.72 13.46
C THR A 32 3.06 -3.48 11.95
N MET A 33 2.22 -4.15 11.15
CA MET A 33 2.14 -3.89 9.71
C MET A 33 1.67 -2.46 9.41
N ARG A 34 0.65 -1.97 10.12
CA ARG A 34 0.15 -0.58 10.02
C ARG A 34 1.26 0.42 10.34
N ALA A 35 1.98 0.22 11.46
CA ALA A 35 3.08 1.11 11.85
C ALA A 35 4.22 1.13 10.82
N THR A 36 4.51 -0.01 10.19
CA THR A 36 5.56 -0.09 9.15
C THR A 36 5.16 0.64 7.87
N LEU A 37 3.88 0.61 7.52
CA LEU A 37 3.34 1.18 6.28
C LEU A 37 2.75 2.59 6.45
N ALA A 38 2.83 3.16 7.65
CA ALA A 38 2.24 4.45 7.91
C ALA A 38 2.94 5.57 7.09
N PRO A 39 2.19 6.57 6.61
CA PRO A 39 2.71 7.61 5.70
C PRO A 39 3.54 8.69 6.42
N ASN A 40 3.65 8.60 7.73
CA ASN A 40 4.37 9.53 8.60
C ASN A 40 5.85 9.67 8.20
N ASN A 41 6.31 10.93 8.23
CA ASN A 41 7.67 11.33 7.82
C ASN A 41 8.03 10.82 6.41
N ASN A 42 7.16 11.05 5.43
CA ASN A 42 7.31 10.57 4.04
C ASN A 42 7.57 9.05 3.99
N SER A 43 6.77 8.26 4.69
CA SER A 43 6.88 6.80 4.72
C SER A 43 8.28 6.30 5.12
N ALA A 44 8.96 6.99 6.05
CA ALA A 44 10.35 6.71 6.41
C ALA A 44 10.58 5.26 6.86
N GLN A 45 9.67 4.71 7.68
CA GLN A 45 9.79 3.33 8.16
C GLN A 45 9.63 2.32 7.02
N TYR A 46 8.67 2.55 6.12
CA TYR A 46 8.49 1.76 4.92
C TYR A 46 9.74 1.78 4.03
N ARG A 47 10.27 2.98 3.73
CA ARG A 47 11.47 3.16 2.91
C ARG A 47 12.68 2.45 3.52
N LYS A 48 12.86 2.59 4.83
CA LYS A 48 13.91 1.90 5.59
C LYS A 48 13.79 0.39 5.42
N THR A 49 12.62 -0.18 5.69
CA THR A 49 12.36 -1.62 5.51
C THR A 49 12.62 -2.08 4.07
N LEU A 50 12.09 -1.36 3.07
CA LEU A 50 12.30 -1.68 1.65
C LEU A 50 13.80 -1.68 1.29
N HIS A 51 14.55 -0.72 1.85
CA HIS A 51 15.99 -0.63 1.64
C HIS A 51 16.75 -1.78 2.32
N PHE A 52 16.29 -2.34 3.43
CA PHE A 52 16.94 -3.47 4.10
C PHE A 52 16.68 -4.82 3.43
N ILE A 53 15.56 -4.99 2.73
CA ILE A 53 15.24 -6.26 2.06
C ILE A 53 16.21 -6.51 0.90
N ARG A 54 16.88 -7.66 0.95
CA ARG A 54 17.87 -8.14 -0.05
C ARG A 54 17.33 -9.26 -0.95
N THR A 55 16.11 -9.73 -0.72
CA THR A 55 15.43 -10.76 -1.51
C THR A 55 14.51 -10.12 -2.55
N ALA A 56 13.84 -10.95 -3.37
CA ALA A 56 12.73 -10.52 -4.22
C ALA A 56 11.71 -9.71 -3.41
N LYS A 57 11.32 -8.55 -3.93
CA LYS A 57 10.45 -7.59 -3.24
C LYS A 57 9.60 -6.79 -4.22
N ILE A 58 8.38 -6.47 -3.81
CA ILE A 58 7.46 -5.64 -4.58
C ILE A 58 7.31 -4.29 -3.84
N PRO A 59 7.82 -3.18 -4.40
CA PRO A 59 7.63 -1.87 -3.80
C PRO A 59 6.18 -1.39 -3.97
N PHE A 60 5.71 -0.56 -3.05
CA PHE A 60 4.47 0.18 -3.21
C PHE A 60 4.77 1.38 -4.09
N LEU A 61 4.40 1.27 -5.37
CA LEU A 61 4.73 2.26 -6.40
C LEU A 61 4.25 3.67 -6.05
N GLY A 62 3.11 3.81 -5.35
CA GLY A 62 2.57 5.11 -4.96
C GLY A 62 3.60 6.01 -4.27
N VAL A 63 4.45 5.46 -3.39
CA VAL A 63 5.50 6.23 -2.70
C VAL A 63 6.55 6.78 -3.68
N HIS A 64 6.97 5.97 -4.65
CA HIS A 64 7.94 6.39 -5.66
C HIS A 64 7.33 7.37 -6.66
N LEU A 65 6.06 7.18 -7.04
CA LEU A 65 5.34 8.09 -7.92
C LEU A 65 5.14 9.47 -7.26
N THR A 66 4.86 9.50 -5.96
CA THR A 66 4.82 10.75 -5.20
C THR A 66 6.19 11.45 -5.19
N ASP A 67 7.30 10.72 -5.05
CA ASP A 67 8.64 11.31 -5.15
C ASP A 67 8.91 11.90 -6.54
N LEU A 68 8.56 11.16 -7.59
CA LEU A 68 8.70 11.64 -8.97
C LEU A 68 7.88 12.91 -9.21
N THR A 69 6.64 12.94 -8.71
CA THR A 69 5.76 14.11 -8.78
C THR A 69 6.39 15.30 -8.05
N PHE A 70 6.88 15.12 -6.81
CA PHE A 70 7.54 16.19 -6.06
C PHE A 70 8.83 16.68 -6.72
N ILE A 71 9.61 15.79 -7.36
CA ILE A 71 10.79 16.18 -8.12
C ILE A 71 10.39 17.00 -9.33
N ASP A 72 9.35 16.58 -10.04
CA ASP A 72 8.86 17.23 -11.25
C ASP A 72 8.32 18.64 -10.97
N ASP A 73 7.40 18.75 -10.00
CA ASP A 73 6.77 20.01 -9.60
C ASP A 73 7.76 20.96 -8.92
N GLY A 74 8.72 20.41 -8.17
CA GLY A 74 9.66 21.20 -7.36
C GLY A 74 10.90 21.71 -8.11
N ASN A 75 11.19 21.20 -9.31
CA ASN A 75 12.42 21.52 -10.03
C ASN A 75 12.11 21.80 -11.51
N SER A 76 12.56 22.95 -12.03
CA SER A 76 12.46 23.29 -13.45
C SER A 76 13.36 22.39 -14.32
N ASP A 77 12.93 22.09 -15.54
CA ASP A 77 13.69 21.28 -16.51
C ASP A 77 15.00 21.93 -16.95
N ASN A 78 15.03 23.26 -16.94
CA ASN A 78 16.19 24.07 -17.29
C ASN A 78 16.66 24.89 -16.07
N LEU A 79 17.92 25.33 -16.11
CA LEU A 79 18.46 26.20 -15.07
C LEU A 79 17.77 27.55 -15.10
N LYS A 80 17.40 28.09 -13.93
CA LYS A 80 16.71 29.39 -13.81
C LYS A 80 17.52 30.55 -14.39
N GLU A 81 18.83 30.53 -14.19
CA GLU A 81 19.76 31.57 -14.67
C GLU A 81 20.17 31.36 -16.13
N TYR A 82 20.10 30.12 -16.63
CA TYR A 82 20.53 29.75 -17.97
C TYR A 82 19.48 28.84 -18.63
N PRO A 83 18.41 29.42 -19.21
CA PRO A 83 17.27 28.64 -19.72
C PRO A 83 17.61 27.64 -20.83
N ASP A 84 18.68 27.86 -21.59
CA ASP A 84 19.12 26.91 -22.62
C ASP A 84 19.84 25.67 -22.05
N TYR A 85 20.11 25.65 -20.75
CA TYR A 85 20.87 24.60 -20.08
C TYR A 85 19.93 23.70 -19.28
N VAL A 86 20.03 22.40 -19.53
CA VAL A 86 19.25 21.38 -18.82
C VAL A 86 19.66 21.30 -17.36
N ASN A 87 18.67 21.17 -16.48
CA ASN A 87 18.86 20.96 -15.05
C ASN A 87 19.27 19.50 -14.76
N LEU A 88 20.57 19.24 -14.76
CA LEU A 88 21.12 17.92 -14.45
C LEU A 88 20.80 17.44 -13.03
N GLU A 89 20.50 18.34 -12.08
CA GLU A 89 20.12 17.95 -10.73
C GLU A 89 18.73 17.31 -10.71
N LYS A 90 17.76 17.88 -11.43
CA LYS A 90 16.42 17.28 -11.61
C LYS A 90 16.54 15.89 -12.23
N LEU A 91 17.31 15.75 -13.30
CA LEU A 91 17.55 14.45 -13.95
C LEU A 91 18.18 13.44 -12.99
N ARG A 92 19.18 13.87 -12.20
CA ARG A 92 19.86 12.99 -11.26
C ARG A 92 18.95 12.53 -10.12
N LYS A 93 18.07 13.40 -9.62
CA LYS A 93 17.04 13.05 -8.62
C LYS A 93 16.06 12.03 -9.20
N THR A 94 15.54 12.29 -10.39
CA THR A 94 14.62 11.40 -11.13
C THR A 94 15.24 10.03 -11.35
N TYR A 95 16.48 10.00 -11.86
CA TYR A 95 17.24 8.76 -12.10
C TYR A 95 17.37 7.91 -10.83
N LYS A 96 17.65 8.50 -9.67
CA LYS A 96 17.77 7.75 -8.41
C LYS A 96 16.49 7.00 -8.07
N VAL A 97 15.33 7.64 -8.21
CA VAL A 97 14.03 7.02 -7.92
C VAL A 97 13.77 5.87 -8.89
N ILE A 98 14.01 6.07 -10.19
CA ILE A 98 13.83 5.03 -11.22
C ILE A 98 14.73 3.83 -10.96
N VAL A 99 16.01 4.06 -10.66
CA VAL A 99 16.95 2.98 -10.36
C VAL A 99 16.52 2.16 -9.14
N ASP A 100 15.97 2.79 -8.11
CA ASP A 100 15.48 2.06 -6.94
C ASP A 100 14.28 1.16 -7.28
N ILE A 101 13.42 1.56 -8.23
CA ILE A 101 12.35 0.71 -8.76
C ILE A 101 12.95 -0.46 -9.56
N ILE A 102 13.88 -0.17 -10.48
CA ILE A 102 14.53 -1.20 -11.32
C ILE A 102 15.20 -2.26 -10.46
N LYS A 103 15.93 -1.87 -9.41
CA LYS A 103 16.56 -2.81 -8.47
C LYS A 103 15.58 -3.77 -7.80
N CYS A 104 14.32 -3.37 -7.61
CA CYS A 104 13.31 -4.27 -7.07
C CYS A 104 12.90 -5.38 -8.06
N GLN A 105 13.17 -5.19 -9.36
CA GLN A 105 12.84 -6.14 -10.43
C GLN A 105 13.99 -7.10 -10.77
N GLU A 106 15.21 -6.86 -10.26
CA GLU A 106 16.40 -7.67 -10.56
C GLU A 106 16.35 -9.10 -9.98
N ILE A 107 15.66 -9.28 -8.85
CA ILE A 107 15.58 -10.58 -8.16
C ILE A 107 14.19 -11.18 -8.35
N ALA A 108 14.13 -12.29 -9.09
CA ALA A 108 12.89 -13.03 -9.32
C ALA A 108 12.47 -13.87 -8.09
N TYR A 109 11.17 -14.11 -7.95
CA TYR A 109 10.62 -15.07 -6.99
C TYR A 109 10.83 -16.51 -7.49
N THR A 110 11.96 -17.14 -7.14
CA THR A 110 12.34 -18.47 -7.66
C THR A 110 11.55 -19.62 -7.06
N ASP A 111 11.09 -19.48 -5.81
CA ASP A 111 10.40 -20.56 -5.09
C ASP A 111 8.88 -20.55 -5.29
N LEU A 112 8.35 -19.54 -5.99
CA LEU A 112 6.92 -19.40 -6.26
C LEU A 112 6.57 -20.17 -7.55
N LYS A 113 5.79 -21.25 -7.41
CA LYS A 113 5.30 -22.02 -8.56
C LYS A 113 3.95 -21.48 -9.02
N TYR A 114 3.81 -21.30 -10.33
CA TYR A 114 2.53 -20.96 -10.93
C TYR A 114 1.51 -22.09 -10.69
N ASN A 115 0.32 -21.72 -10.25
CA ASN A 115 -0.81 -22.63 -10.09
C ASN A 115 -2.04 -22.02 -10.78
N GLN A 116 -2.51 -22.69 -11.84
CA GLN A 116 -3.61 -22.19 -12.67
C GLN A 116 -4.92 -22.04 -11.87
N GLU A 117 -5.24 -22.99 -10.98
CA GLU A 117 -6.48 -22.96 -10.20
C GLU A 117 -6.50 -21.77 -9.25
N ILE A 118 -5.40 -21.53 -8.52
CA ILE A 118 -5.26 -20.36 -7.64
C ILE A 118 -5.37 -19.08 -8.46
N MET A 119 -4.71 -19.01 -9.62
CA MET A 119 -4.78 -17.83 -10.48
C MET A 119 -6.19 -17.59 -11.01
N ASN A 120 -6.92 -18.63 -11.39
CA ASN A 120 -8.31 -18.52 -11.82
C ASN A 120 -9.20 -17.98 -10.68
N ILE A 121 -8.97 -18.39 -9.43
CA ILE A 121 -9.70 -17.84 -8.28
C ILE A 121 -9.34 -16.37 -8.06
N LEU A 122 -8.04 -16.03 -8.03
CA LEU A 122 -7.58 -14.66 -7.78
C LEU A 122 -7.94 -13.68 -8.89
N THR A 123 -8.11 -14.17 -10.12
CA THR A 123 -8.48 -13.35 -11.30
C THR A 123 -9.95 -13.52 -11.70
N SER A 124 -10.69 -14.38 -11.00
CA SER A 124 -12.14 -14.45 -11.18
C SER A 124 -12.72 -13.06 -10.89
N TYR A 125 -13.60 -12.59 -11.77
CA TYR A 125 -14.21 -11.29 -11.60
C TYR A 125 -15.05 -11.30 -10.33
N ILE A 126 -14.59 -10.57 -9.32
CA ILE A 126 -15.40 -10.20 -8.16
C ILE A 126 -15.92 -8.82 -8.51
N ASP A 127 -17.23 -8.68 -8.62
CA ASP A 127 -17.84 -7.37 -8.83
C ASP A 127 -17.50 -6.52 -7.61
N PRO A 128 -16.68 -5.46 -7.77
CA PRO A 128 -16.30 -4.64 -6.64
C PRO A 128 -17.55 -3.88 -6.17
N LEU A 129 -17.91 -4.04 -4.90
CA LEU A 129 -18.87 -3.16 -4.26
C LEU A 129 -18.28 -1.75 -4.25
N ASP A 130 -19.14 -0.75 -4.46
CA ASP A 130 -18.72 0.62 -4.24
C ASP A 130 -18.61 0.92 -2.73
N GLU A 131 -18.03 2.08 -2.38
CA GLU A 131 -17.78 2.44 -0.98
C GLU A 131 -19.08 2.59 -0.16
N GLU A 132 -20.18 2.98 -0.81
CA GLU A 132 -21.48 3.15 -0.16
C GLU A 132 -22.12 1.79 0.11
N GLU A 133 -22.11 0.89 -0.88
CA GLU A 133 -22.58 -0.49 -0.78
C GLU A 133 -21.81 -1.28 0.29
N ASP A 134 -20.48 -1.17 0.32
CA ASP A 134 -19.62 -1.77 1.34
C ASP A 134 -20.02 -1.31 2.75
N TYR A 135 -20.25 0.00 2.91
CA TYR A 135 -20.61 0.58 4.20
C TYR A 135 -22.03 0.20 4.63
N GLU A 136 -22.98 0.17 3.70
CA GLU A 136 -24.34 -0.31 3.97
C GLU A 136 -24.34 -1.78 4.39
N LEU A 137 -23.58 -2.64 3.70
CA LEU A 137 -23.46 -4.04 4.06
C LEU A 137 -22.87 -4.19 5.46
N SER A 138 -21.84 -3.41 5.78
CA SER A 138 -21.28 -3.36 7.13
C SER A 138 -22.32 -2.97 8.19
N LEU A 139 -23.18 -1.98 7.91
CA LEU A 139 -24.27 -1.58 8.82
C LEU A 139 -25.34 -2.66 8.99
N LYS A 140 -25.63 -3.43 7.92
CA LYS A 140 -26.56 -4.57 7.97
C LYS A 140 -25.99 -5.70 8.83
N LEU A 141 -24.69 -5.97 8.74
CA LEU A 141 -24.00 -7.01 9.50
C LEU A 141 -23.81 -6.64 10.99
N GLU A 142 -23.38 -5.40 11.27
CA GLU A 142 -23.27 -4.89 12.64
C GLU A 142 -23.95 -3.51 12.74
N PRO A 143 -25.24 -3.45 13.13
CA PRO A 143 -25.95 -2.19 13.32
C PRO A 143 -25.33 -1.30 14.39
N ARG A 144 -25.60 0.01 14.33
CA ARG A 144 -25.08 0.93 15.35
C ARG A 144 -25.76 0.65 16.70
N GLY A 145 -24.95 0.34 17.71
CA GLY A 145 -25.43 0.07 19.07
C GLY A 145 -25.93 -1.36 19.29
N SER A 146 -25.73 -2.27 18.33
CA SER A 146 -26.05 -3.69 18.51
C SER A 146 -25.14 -4.32 19.57
N THR A 147 -25.66 -5.35 20.23
CA THR A 147 -24.91 -6.15 21.20
C THR A 147 -24.30 -7.39 20.53
N ALA A 148 -23.24 -7.94 21.14
CA ALA A 148 -22.53 -9.10 20.58
C ALA A 148 -23.41 -10.36 20.41
N ASP A 149 -24.50 -10.47 21.17
CA ASP A 149 -25.43 -11.61 21.09
C ASP A 149 -26.45 -11.49 19.95
N GLU A 150 -26.66 -10.29 19.40
CA GLU A 150 -27.57 -10.02 18.28
C GLU A 150 -26.94 -10.32 16.91
N ILE A 151 -25.63 -10.55 16.86
CA ILE A 151 -24.81 -10.68 15.63
C ILE A 151 -24.41 -12.14 15.34
N LYS A 152 -24.83 -13.11 16.17
CA LYS A 152 -24.48 -14.54 16.01
C LYS A 152 -25.30 -15.28 14.96
#